data_AF-A0A7S0VWT2-F1
#
_entry.id   AF-A0A7S0VWT2-F1
#
_cell.length_a   1.000
_cell.length_b   1.000
_cell.length_c   1.000
_cell.angle_alpha   90.00
_cell.angle_beta   90.00
_cell.angle_gamma   90.00
#
_symmetry.space_group_name_H-M   'P 1'
#
loop_
_entity.id
_entity.type
_entity.pdbx_description
1 polymer ?
#
loop_
_entity_poly.entity_id
_entity_poly.type
_entity_poly.pdbx_seq_one_letter_code
_entity_poly.pdbx_strand_id
1 'polypeptide(L)'
;PSGKVVCLKDLCPHRAAKLSTGQVTKEGNLECLYHGWQFAGSGECVKIPQLAKGGKIPKASCVTEYPVAEREGIVYIFPGSLEEANKVPVPVSADDLDATADR
;
A
#
# COMPACT_ATOMS: atom_id res chain seq x y z
N PRO A 1 2.36 -9.42 -11.45
CA PRO A 1 1.94 -8.94 -10.11
C PRO A 1 1.73 -10.13 -9.15
N SER A 2 2.06 -9.97 -7.86
CA SER A 2 2.00 -11.04 -6.84
C SER A 2 0.60 -11.37 -6.33
N GLY A 3 -0.42 -10.58 -6.70
CA GLY A 3 -1.81 -10.76 -6.25
C GLY A 3 -2.09 -10.27 -4.82
N LYS A 4 -1.07 -9.81 -4.09
CA LYS A 4 -1.21 -9.26 -2.74
C LYS A 4 -1.82 -7.85 -2.79
N VAL A 5 -2.90 -7.62 -2.03
CA VAL A 5 -3.46 -6.28 -1.85
C VAL A 5 -2.55 -5.43 -0.95
N VAL A 6 -2.39 -4.16 -1.32
CA VAL A 6 -1.65 -3.16 -0.55
C VAL A 6 -2.46 -1.87 -0.48
N CYS A 7 -2.28 -1.09 0.59
CA CYS A 7 -2.91 0.21 0.74
C CYS A 7 -1.83 1.27 0.94
N LEU A 8 -1.83 2.27 0.07
CA LEU A 8 -0.93 3.42 0.13
C LEU A 8 -1.77 4.69 0.26
N LYS A 9 -1.23 5.71 0.94
CA LYS A 9 -1.83 7.04 0.98
C LYS A 9 -1.98 7.59 -0.44
N ASP A 10 -3.18 8.06 -0.78
CA ASP A 10 -3.49 8.63 -2.11
C ASP A 10 -2.91 10.04 -2.29
N LEU A 11 -1.59 10.17 -2.16
CA LEU A 11 -0.87 11.43 -2.24
C LEU A 11 0.59 11.19 -2.64
N CYS A 12 0.96 11.59 -3.85
CA CYS A 12 2.33 11.52 -4.31
C CYS A 12 3.22 12.51 -3.54
N PRO A 13 4.32 12.08 -2.89
CA PRO A 13 5.18 12.95 -2.09
C PRO A 13 5.93 14.00 -2.92
N HIS A 14 5.96 13.86 -4.24
CA HIS A 14 6.61 14.84 -5.12
C HIS A 14 5.83 16.16 -5.20
N ARG A 15 4.57 16.12 -5.64
CA ARG A 15 3.72 17.30 -5.89
C ARG A 15 2.24 17.06 -5.59
N ALA A 16 1.94 16.17 -4.64
CA ALA A 16 0.59 15.93 -4.13
C ALA A 16 -0.45 15.45 -5.17
N ALA A 17 -0.02 14.90 -6.31
CA ALA A 17 -0.93 14.23 -7.23
C ALA A 17 -1.59 13.01 -6.57
N LYS A 18 -2.85 12.74 -6.93
CA LYS A 18 -3.53 11.50 -6.53
C LYS A 18 -2.83 10.30 -7.20
N LEU A 19 -2.41 9.34 -6.40
CA LEU A 19 -1.83 8.09 -6.88
C LEU A 19 -2.91 7.12 -7.40
N SER A 20 -4.17 7.30 -6.99
CA SER A 20 -5.33 6.54 -7.47
C SER A 20 -5.64 6.76 -8.95
N THR A 21 -5.18 7.88 -9.54
CA THR A 21 -5.22 8.09 -11.00
C THR A 21 -4.00 7.48 -11.70
N GLY A 22 -3.17 6.76 -10.96
CA GLY A 22 -1.96 6.07 -11.40
C GLY A 22 -2.24 4.79 -12.19
N GLN A 23 -1.20 3.97 -12.32
CA GLN A 23 -1.32 2.62 -12.85
C GLN A 23 -0.38 1.65 -12.13
N VAL A 24 -0.73 0.36 -12.12
CA VAL A 24 0.18 -0.70 -11.65
C VAL A 24 1.05 -1.14 -12.84
N THR A 25 2.38 -1.05 -12.68
CA THR A 25 3.32 -1.46 -13.72
C THR A 25 3.38 -2.99 -13.85
N LYS A 26 4.04 -3.49 -14.90
CA LYS A 26 4.23 -4.94 -15.11
C LYS A 26 5.01 -5.59 -13.97
N GLU A 27 5.94 -4.83 -13.37
CA GLU A 27 6.76 -5.21 -12.22
C GLU A 27 5.95 -5.19 -10.91
N GLY A 28 4.75 -4.61 -10.90
CA GLY A 28 3.86 -4.56 -9.74
C GLY A 28 3.99 -3.28 -8.89
N ASN A 29 4.66 -2.24 -9.39
CA ASN A 29 4.78 -0.97 -8.69
C ASN A 29 3.61 -0.04 -9.03
N LEU A 30 3.24 0.85 -8.11
CA LEU A 30 2.30 1.93 -8.38
C LEU A 30 3.03 3.10 -9.03
N GLU A 31 2.69 3.43 -10.28
CA GLU A 31 3.23 4.56 -11.00
C GLU A 31 2.29 5.77 -10.94
N CYS A 32 2.84 6.91 -10.50
CA CYS A 32 2.15 8.19 -10.52
C CYS A 32 2.15 8.77 -11.95
N LEU A 33 0.97 8.99 -12.54
CA LEU A 33 0.84 9.54 -13.90
C LEU A 33 1.21 11.02 -14.03
N TYR A 34 1.59 11.72 -12.97
CA TYR A 34 2.07 13.09 -13.10
C TYR A 34 3.50 13.13 -13.67
N HIS A 35 4.43 12.38 -13.06
CA HIS A 35 5.86 12.42 -13.44
C HIS A 35 6.50 11.03 -13.56
N GLY A 36 5.73 9.96 -13.47
CA GLY A 36 6.20 8.58 -13.60
C GLY A 36 6.98 8.06 -12.39
N TRP A 37 6.86 8.69 -11.22
CA TRP A 37 7.46 8.16 -9.99
C TRP A 37 6.78 6.84 -9.63
N GLN A 38 7.56 5.82 -9.30
CA GLN A 38 7.04 4.49 -9.00
C GLN A 38 7.31 4.10 -7.54
N PHE A 39 6.31 3.49 -6.92
CA PHE A 39 6.31 3.09 -5.52
C PHE A 39 6.06 1.59 -5.40
N ALA A 40 6.87 0.89 -4.60
CA ALA A 40 6.62 -0.49 -4.24
C ALA A 40 5.39 -0.61 -3.32
N GLY A 41 4.92 -1.83 -3.12
CA GLY A 41 3.82 -2.10 -2.19
C GLY A 41 4.11 -1.72 -0.74
N SER A 42 5.39 -1.57 -0.37
CA SER A 42 5.85 -1.05 0.92
C SER A 42 5.77 0.48 1.06
N GLY A 43 5.37 1.18 -0.01
CA GLY A 43 5.44 2.63 -0.12
C GLY A 43 6.82 3.18 -0.50
N GLU A 44 7.86 2.34 -0.56
CA GLU A 44 9.20 2.76 -0.99
C GLU A 44 9.19 3.32 -2.41
N CYS A 45 9.79 4.48 -2.63
CA CYS A 45 10.01 5.00 -3.98
C CYS A 45 11.16 4.23 -4.64
N VAL A 46 10.84 3.46 -5.67
CA VAL A 46 11.79 2.57 -6.35
C VAL A 46 12.28 3.14 -7.69
N LYS A 47 11.60 4.18 -8.22
CA LYS A 47 12.00 4.81 -9.48
C LYS A 47 11.57 6.27 -9.55
N ILE A 48 12.52 7.12 -9.94
CA ILE A 48 12.31 8.52 -10.30
C ILE A 48 12.86 8.70 -11.72
N PRO A 49 12.01 8.83 -12.76
CA PRO A 49 12.47 8.93 -14.15
C PRO A 49 13.43 10.08 -14.43
N GLN A 50 13.29 11.19 -13.69
CA GLN A 50 14.07 12.41 -13.84
C GLN A 50 15.38 12.39 -13.02
N LEU A 51 15.63 11.32 -12.27
CA LEU A 51 16.85 11.20 -11.48
C LEU A 51 18.04 10.99 -12.42
N ALA A 52 19.09 11.81 -12.25
CA ALA A 52 20.32 11.67 -13.02
C ALA A 52 20.93 10.27 -12.82
N LYS A 53 21.67 9.78 -13.81
CA LYS A 53 22.37 8.50 -13.73
C LYS A 53 23.31 8.49 -12.51
N GLY A 54 23.15 7.49 -11.65
CA GLY A 54 23.90 7.38 -10.39
C GLY A 54 23.36 8.25 -9.24
N GLY A 55 22.30 9.01 -9.46
CA GLY A 55 21.56 9.70 -8.41
C GLY A 55 20.94 8.71 -7.42
N LYS A 56 20.78 9.15 -6.17
CA LYS A 56 20.13 8.37 -5.12
C LYS A 56 18.71 8.89 -4.89
N ILE A 57 17.75 7.97 -4.77
CA ILE A 57 16.39 8.34 -4.38
C ILE A 57 16.43 8.86 -2.93
N PRO A 58 15.89 10.07 -2.66
CA PRO A 58 15.83 10.59 -1.29
C PRO A 58 14.96 9.70 -0.39
N LYS A 59 15.37 9.49 0.86
CA LYS A 59 14.58 8.69 1.83
C LYS A 59 13.19 9.27 2.09
N ALA A 60 13.02 10.58 1.97
CA ALA A 60 11.75 11.27 2.15
C ALA A 60 10.78 11.10 0.94
N SER A 61 11.20 10.39 -0.11
CA SER A 61 10.39 10.18 -1.31
C SER A 61 9.38 9.04 -1.19
N CYS A 62 9.26 8.39 -0.04
CA CYS A 62 8.34 7.27 0.17
C CYS A 62 6.89 7.73 0.43
N VAL A 63 5.94 6.88 0.05
CA VAL A 63 4.52 7.02 0.35
C VAL A 63 4.21 6.27 1.65
N THR A 64 3.29 6.79 2.45
CA THR A 64 2.80 6.07 3.64
C THR A 64 2.02 4.83 3.21
N GLU A 65 2.42 3.66 3.72
CA GLU A 65 1.64 2.43 3.64
C GLU A 65 0.70 2.29 4.85
N TYR A 66 -0.40 1.56 4.67
CA TYR A 66 -1.33 1.19 5.73
C TYR A 66 -1.47 -0.33 5.80
N PRO A 67 -1.55 -0.92 7.02
CA PRO A 67 -1.83 -2.34 7.18
C PRO A 67 -3.14 -2.74 6.49
N VAL A 68 -3.08 -3.88 5.80
CA VAL A 68 -4.21 -4.47 5.07
C VAL A 68 -4.41 -5.91 5.53
N ALA A 69 -5.67 -6.30 5.66
CA ALA A 69 -6.06 -7.69 5.79
C ALA A 69 -7.16 -8.03 4.77
N GLU A 70 -7.11 -9.24 4.22
CA GLU A 70 -8.15 -9.79 3.37
C GLU A 70 -8.84 -10.91 4.14
N ARG A 71 -10.16 -10.82 4.31
CA ARG A 71 -10.96 -11.83 4.99
C ARG A 71 -12.34 -11.88 4.36
N GLU A 72 -12.83 -13.10 4.07
CA GLU A 72 -14.17 -13.33 3.48
C GLU A 72 -14.44 -12.51 2.20
N GLY A 73 -13.41 -12.27 1.38
CA GLY A 73 -13.52 -11.48 0.15
C GLY A 73 -13.61 -9.96 0.37
N ILE A 74 -13.42 -9.49 1.60
CA ILE A 74 -13.40 -8.08 1.97
C ILE A 74 -11.97 -7.63 2.26
N VAL A 75 -11.63 -6.43 1.79
CA VAL A 75 -10.36 -5.75 2.09
C VAL A 75 -10.57 -4.80 3.28
N TYR A 76 -9.89 -5.07 4.38
CA TYR A 76 -9.86 -4.22 5.57
C TYR A 76 -8.56 -3.40 5.60
N ILE A 77 -8.68 -2.12 5.95
CA ILE A 77 -7.55 -1.20 6.07
C ILE A 77 -7.53 -0.65 7.49
N PHE A 78 -6.37 -0.65 8.13
CA PHE A 78 -6.17 -0.02 9.42
C PHE A 78 -5.45 1.33 9.23
N PRO A 79 -6.08 2.48 9.54
CA PRO A 79 -5.48 3.81 9.32
C PRO A 79 -4.50 4.19 10.45
N GLY A 80 -3.54 3.31 10.75
CA GLY A 80 -2.55 3.47 11.80
C GLY A 80 -1.33 2.56 11.58
N SER A 81 -0.54 2.33 12.61
CA SER A 81 0.66 1.49 12.51
C SER A 81 0.31 -0.01 12.46
N LEU A 82 1.24 -0.82 11.95
CA LEU A 82 1.12 -2.28 12.00
C LEU A 82 1.06 -2.81 13.45
N GLU A 83 1.79 -2.19 14.38
CA GLU A 83 1.76 -2.58 15.79
C GLU A 83 0.38 -2.36 16.44
N GLU A 84 -0.32 -1.30 16.06
CA GLU A 84 -1.68 -1.04 16.52
C GLU A 84 -2.68 -1.98 15.85
N ALA A 85 -2.52 -2.21 14.55
CA ALA A 85 -3.37 -3.14 13.79
C ALA A 85 -3.32 -4.56 14.39
N ASN A 86 -2.15 -5.03 14.80
CA ASN A 86 -1.97 -6.37 15.40
C ASN A 86 -2.72 -6.54 16.75
N LYS A 87 -3.18 -5.45 17.38
CA LYS A 87 -3.95 -5.50 18.63
C LYS A 87 -5.46 -5.60 18.39
N VAL A 88 -5.91 -5.46 17.13
CA VAL A 88 -7.32 -5.45 16.76
C VAL A 88 -7.59 -6.63 15.82
N PRO A 89 -8.53 -7.55 16.16
CA PRO A 89 -8.86 -8.65 15.27
C PRO A 89 -9.50 -8.12 13.99
N VAL A 90 -9.18 -8.76 12.86
CA VAL A 90 -9.87 -8.50 11.59
C VAL A 90 -11.32 -8.93 11.73
N PRO A 91 -12.31 -8.06 11.43
CA PRO A 91 -13.72 -8.41 11.52
C PRO A 91 -14.07 -9.65 10.71
N VAL A 92 -15.10 -10.35 11.18
CA VAL A 92 -15.68 -11.55 10.56
C VAL A 92 -17.18 -11.48 10.53
N SER A 93 -17.76 -12.26 9.62
CA SER A 93 -19.16 -12.66 9.70
C SER A 93 -19.48 -13.38 11.01
N ALA A 94 -20.77 -13.34 11.38
CA ALA A 94 -21.26 -14.06 12.56
C ALA A 94 -21.03 -15.57 12.46
N ASP A 95 -21.17 -16.12 11.24
CA ASP A 95 -20.98 -17.55 10.97
C ASP A 95 -19.53 -17.99 11.29
N ASP A 96 -18.54 -17.13 11.02
CA ASP A 96 -17.12 -17.39 11.29
C ASP A 96 -16.75 -17.15 12.77
N LEU A 97 -17.49 -16.31 13.51
CA LEU A 97 -17.26 -16.10 14.95
C LEU A 97 -17.51 -17.39 15.73
N ASP A 98 -18.65 -18.04 15.47
CA ASP A 98 -19.04 -19.28 16.15
C ASP A 98 -18.06 -20.42 15.85
N ALA A 99 -17.51 -20.48 14.64
CA ALA A 99 -16.50 -21.47 14.24
C ALA A 99 -15.14 -21.31 14.96
N THR A 100 -14.86 -20.13 15.52
CA THR A 100 -13.64 -19.86 16.29
C THR A 100 -13.83 -19.92 17.80
N ALA A 101 -15.08 -19.87 18.28
CA ALA A 101 -15.42 -19.99 19.70
C ALA A 101 -15.35 -21.43 20.23
N ASP A 102 -15.44 -22.43 19.34
CA ASP A 102 -15.33 -23.86 19.64
C ASP A 102 -13.88 -24.42 19.55
N ARG A 103 -12.85 -23.55 19.57
CA ARG A 103 -11.42 -23.93 19.55
C ARG A 103 -10.64 -23.46 20.76
#